data_AF-A0A023DG66-F1
#
_entry.id   AF-A0A023DG66-F1
#
_cell.length_a   1.000
_cell.length_b   1.000
_cell.length_c   1.000
_cell.angle_alpha   90.00
_cell.angle_beta   90.00
_cell.angle_gamma   90.00
#
_symmetry.space_group_name_H-M   'P 1'
#
loop_
_entity.id
_entity.type
_entity.pdbx_description
1 polymer ?
#
loop_
_entity_poly.entity_id
_entity_poly.type
_entity_poly.pdbx_seq_one_letter_code
_entity_poly.pdbx_strand_id
1 'polypeptide(L)'
;MLSFLESIEKEVKRRAYETMSYCLQSYQGQVEETSEEFDHGLHSFYHVNDEYVSHCQGEPREASEAIYGDLRPIESHIDAAADDLLHEISRGIARIQRKIEELS
;
A
#
# COMPACT_ATOMS: atom_id res chain seq x y z
N MET A 1 -17.10 -36.89 -22.61
CA MET A 1 -17.34 -35.58 -23.24
C MET A 1 -17.70 -34.51 -22.20
N LEU A 2 -18.76 -34.71 -21.40
CA LEU A 2 -19.14 -33.78 -20.31
C LEU A 2 -17.99 -33.56 -19.30
N SER A 3 -17.37 -34.64 -18.81
CA SER A 3 -16.23 -34.57 -17.88
C SER A 3 -14.98 -33.87 -18.43
N PHE A 4 -14.79 -33.87 -19.75
CA PHE A 4 -13.67 -33.17 -20.39
C PHE A 4 -13.93 -31.67 -20.49
N LEU A 5 -15.17 -31.28 -20.83
CA LEU A 5 -15.58 -29.88 -20.86
C LEU A 5 -15.57 -29.25 -19.45
N GLU A 6 -16.03 -29.99 -18.43
CA GLU A 6 -15.95 -29.53 -17.03
C GLU A 6 -14.51 -29.33 -16.58
N SER A 7 -13.58 -30.20 -16.99
CA SER A 7 -12.15 -30.06 -16.68
C SER A 7 -11.54 -28.82 -17.35
N ILE A 8 -11.87 -28.57 -18.63
CA ILE A 8 -11.44 -27.36 -19.33
C ILE A 8 -12.00 -26.11 -18.64
N GLU A 9 -13.27 -26.12 -18.26
CA GLU A 9 -13.90 -24.97 -17.59
C GLU A 9 -13.21 -24.66 -16.25
N LYS A 10 -12.93 -25.69 -15.44
CA LYS A 10 -12.18 -25.53 -14.17
C LYS A 10 -10.79 -24.97 -14.40
N GLU A 11 -10.04 -25.48 -15.38
CA GLU A 11 -8.70 -25.01 -15.72
C GLU A 11 -8.70 -23.54 -16.17
N VAL A 12 -9.66 -23.13 -17.00
CA VAL A 12 -9.80 -21.74 -17.44
C VAL A 12 -10.10 -20.82 -16.26
N LYS A 13 -11.01 -21.22 -15.36
CA LYS A 13 -11.32 -20.45 -14.14
C LYS A 13 -10.10 -20.35 -13.21
N ARG A 14 -9.36 -21.45 -13.04
CA ARG A 14 -8.16 -21.47 -12.20
C ARG A 14 -7.11 -20.47 -12.70
N ARG A 15 -6.81 -20.49 -14.00
CA ARG A 15 -5.86 -19.53 -14.62
C ARG A 15 -6.30 -18.08 -14.50
N ALA A 16 -7.60 -17.82 -14.61
CA ALA A 16 -8.14 -16.48 -14.41
C ALA A 16 -7.90 -16.00 -12.97
N TYR A 17 -8.14 -16.86 -11.98
CA TYR A 17 -7.87 -16.55 -10.57
C TYR A 17 -6.37 -16.41 -10.27
N GLU A 18 -5.52 -17.28 -10.81
CA GLU A 18 -4.06 -17.15 -10.70
C GLU A 18 -3.58 -15.79 -11.23
N THR A 19 -4.10 -15.37 -12.38
CA THR A 19 -3.79 -14.06 -12.97
C THR A 19 -4.24 -12.90 -12.07
N MET A 20 -5.47 -12.96 -11.53
CA MET A 20 -5.96 -11.95 -10.60
C MET A 20 -5.12 -11.88 -9.31
N SER A 21 -4.71 -13.03 -8.76
CA SER A 21 -3.84 -13.09 -7.59
C SER A 21 -2.49 -12.43 -7.88
N TYR A 22 -1.90 -12.71 -9.04
CA TYR A 22 -0.63 -12.10 -9.44
C TYR A 22 -0.73 -10.58 -9.57
N CYS A 23 -1.80 -10.06 -10.18
CA CYS A 23 -2.02 -8.62 -10.28
C CYS A 23 -2.14 -7.97 -8.88
N LEU A 24 -2.88 -8.58 -7.95
CA LEU A 24 -3.01 -8.07 -6.59
C LEU A 24 -1.69 -8.10 -5.82
N GLN A 25 -0.89 -9.16 -5.96
CA GLN A 25 0.43 -9.24 -5.34
C GLN A 25 1.37 -8.17 -5.89
N SER A 26 1.35 -7.92 -7.20
CA SER A 26 2.14 -6.84 -7.79
C SER A 26 1.68 -5.47 -7.29
N TYR A 27 0.37 -5.26 -7.14
CA TYR A 27 -0.15 -4.00 -6.61
C TYR A 27 0.18 -3.82 -5.13
N GLN A 28 0.14 -4.90 -4.33
CA GLN A 28 0.59 -4.89 -2.94
C GLN A 28 2.03 -4.37 -2.83
N GLY A 29 2.95 -4.90 -3.65
CA GLY A 29 4.34 -4.46 -3.64
C GLY A 29 4.50 -2.98 -4.03
N GLN A 30 3.68 -2.45 -4.94
CA GLN A 30 3.70 -1.02 -5.28
C GLN A 30 3.23 -0.13 -4.13
N VAL A 31 2.24 -0.59 -3.35
CA VAL A 31 1.78 0.13 -2.16
C VAL A 31 2.88 0.15 -1.11
N GLU A 32 3.52 -0.99 -0.85
CA GLU A 32 4.65 -1.10 0.09
C GLU A 32 5.81 -0.18 -0.34
N GLU A 33 6.23 -0.22 -1.60
CA GLU A 33 7.29 0.65 -2.14
C GLU A 33 6.94 2.15 -2.03
N THR A 34 5.70 2.53 -2.36
CA THR A 34 5.25 3.92 -2.27
C THR A 34 5.23 4.41 -0.81
N SER A 35 4.82 3.56 0.13
CA SER A 35 4.86 3.87 1.55
C SER A 35 6.28 4.08 2.05
N GLU A 36 7.22 3.20 1.67
CA GLU A 36 8.63 3.36 2.03
C GLU A 36 9.25 4.65 1.46
N GLU A 37 8.94 5.00 0.21
CA GLU A 37 9.38 6.26 -0.41
C GLU A 37 8.80 7.49 0.31
N PHE A 38 7.53 7.43 0.71
CA PHE A 38 6.86 8.49 1.45
C PHE A 38 7.50 8.70 2.82
N ASP A 39 7.73 7.63 3.58
CA ASP A 39 8.40 7.67 4.89
C ASP A 39 9.82 8.24 4.77
N HIS A 40 10.56 7.80 3.75
CA HIS A 40 11.90 8.32 3.50
C HIS A 40 11.88 9.82 3.19
N GLY A 41 10.92 10.27 2.38
CA GLY A 41 10.73 11.69 2.05
C GLY A 41 10.41 12.54 3.28
N LEU A 42 9.49 12.08 4.13
CA LEU A 42 9.13 12.76 5.38
C LEU A 42 10.31 12.82 6.35
N HIS A 43 11.02 11.72 6.54
CA HIS A 43 12.20 11.69 7.40
C HIS A 43 13.28 12.67 6.91
N SER A 44 13.53 12.73 5.60
CA SER A 44 14.47 13.67 5.00
C SER A 44 14.02 15.12 5.22
N PHE A 45 12.73 15.42 5.02
CA PHE A 45 12.16 16.74 5.26
C PHE A 45 12.34 17.16 6.73
N TYR A 46 11.94 16.32 7.69
CA TYR A 46 12.06 16.62 9.11
C TYR A 46 13.51 16.81 9.53
N HIS A 47 14.43 15.97 9.04
CA HIS A 47 15.86 16.11 9.33
C HIS A 47 16.42 17.47 8.88
N VAL A 48 16.20 17.84 7.61
CA VAL A 48 16.71 19.10 7.06
C VAL A 48 16.09 20.31 7.77
N ASN A 49 14.79 20.20 8.08
CA ASN A 49 14.05 21.29 8.68
C ASN A 49 14.41 21.47 10.16
N ASP A 50 14.64 20.39 10.92
CA ASP A 50 15.17 20.45 12.29
C ASP A 50 16.56 21.08 12.33
N GLU A 51 17.45 20.72 11.39
CA GLU A 51 18.78 21.32 11.27
C GLU A 51 18.70 22.84 11.04
N TYR A 52 17.83 23.29 10.14
CA TYR A 52 17.67 24.70 9.80
C TYR A 52 16.93 25.52 10.88
N VAL A 53 15.79 25.03 11.37
CA VAL A 53 14.91 25.73 12.32
C VAL A 53 15.54 25.88 13.69
N SER A 54 16.45 24.98 14.08
CA SER A 54 17.19 25.07 15.34
C SER A 54 17.93 26.42 15.50
N HIS A 55 18.22 27.11 14.40
CA HIS A 55 18.90 28.40 14.35
C HIS A 55 17.95 29.60 14.13
N CYS A 56 16.66 29.37 13.87
CA CYS A 56 15.67 30.41 13.59
C CYS A 56 14.92 30.87 14.86
N GLN A 57 14.50 32.13 14.87
CA GLN A 57 13.63 32.72 15.90
C GLN A 57 12.56 33.60 15.25
N GLY A 58 11.42 33.79 15.94
CA GLY A 58 10.30 34.59 15.44
C GLY A 58 9.56 33.91 14.30
N GLU A 59 9.06 34.71 13.35
CA GLU A 59 8.16 34.27 12.27
C GLU A 59 8.63 33.03 11.49
N PRO A 60 9.92 32.85 11.12
CA PRO A 60 10.36 31.65 10.39
C PRO A 60 10.21 30.36 11.20
N ARG A 61 10.38 30.44 12.53
CA ARG A 61 10.21 29.30 13.42
C ARG A 61 8.73 28.96 13.60
N GLU A 62 7.89 29.96 13.81
CA GLU A 62 6.44 29.78 13.93
C GLU A 62 5.83 29.20 12.64
N ALA A 63 6.30 29.67 11.48
CA ALA A 63 5.88 29.13 10.19
C ALA A 63 6.29 27.66 10.01
N SER A 64 7.50 27.28 10.43
CA SER A 64 7.92 25.88 10.36
C SER A 64 7.12 24.99 11.34
N GLU A 65 6.94 25.42 12.58
CA GLU A 65 6.13 24.70 13.57
C GLU A 65 4.68 24.50 13.08
N ALA A 66 4.10 25.49 12.41
CA ALA A 66 2.79 25.36 11.77
C ALA A 66 2.78 24.30 10.66
N ILE A 67 3.79 24.31 9.77
CA ILE A 67 3.93 23.29 8.71
C ILE A 67 4.04 21.87 9.30
N TYR A 68 4.82 21.69 10.37
CA TYR A 68 4.89 20.39 11.08
C TYR A 68 3.53 19.99 11.66
N GLY A 69 2.81 20.95 12.23
CA GLY A 69 1.47 20.75 12.78
C GLY A 69 0.47 20.26 11.73
N ASP A 70 0.57 20.76 10.50
CA ASP A 70 -0.28 20.36 9.37
C ASP A 70 0.16 19.03 8.75
N LEU A 71 1.48 18.76 8.69
CA LEU A 71 2.02 17.54 8.08
C LEU A 71 1.76 16.28 8.90
N ARG A 72 1.87 16.34 10.23
CA ARG A 72 1.68 15.15 11.09
C ARG A 72 0.32 14.47 10.92
N PRO A 73 -0.82 15.18 10.91
CA PRO A 73 -2.11 14.56 10.63
C PRO A 73 -2.20 13.94 9.23
N ILE A 74 -1.54 14.53 8.24
CA ILE A 74 -1.51 14.04 6.86
C ILE A 74 -0.70 12.74 6.79
N GLU A 75 0.49 12.71 7.40
CA GLU A 75 1.33 11.52 7.56
C GLU A 75 0.52 10.37 8.19
N SER A 76 -0.06 10.59 9.37
CA SER A 76 -0.86 9.56 10.05
C SER A 76 -2.07 9.08 9.22
N HIS A 77 -2.65 9.96 8.39
CA HIS A 77 -3.76 9.59 7.51
C HIS A 77 -3.29 8.73 6.33
N ILE A 78 -2.13 9.04 5.75
CA ILE A 78 -1.54 8.29 4.65
C ILE A 78 -1.12 6.91 5.13
N ASP A 79 -0.48 6.80 6.29
CA ASP A 79 -0.06 5.51 6.87
C ASP A 79 -1.28 4.61 7.12
N ALA A 80 -2.32 5.15 7.75
CA ALA A 80 -3.55 4.41 8.00
C ALA A 80 -4.23 3.97 6.68
N ALA A 81 -4.23 4.82 5.66
CA ALA A 81 -4.78 4.48 4.36
C ALA A 81 -3.97 3.38 3.64
N ALA A 82 -2.64 3.40 3.78
CA ALA A 82 -1.77 2.36 3.26
C ALA A 82 -2.03 1.02 3.97
N ASP A 83 -2.09 1.01 5.30
CA ASP A 83 -2.39 -0.17 6.10
C ASP A 83 -3.76 -0.78 5.75
N ASP A 84 -4.81 0.05 5.66
CA ASP A 84 -6.15 -0.39 5.27
C ASP A 84 -6.16 -1.01 3.87
N LEU A 85 -5.44 -0.39 2.92
CA LEU A 85 -5.32 -0.89 1.56
C LEU A 85 -4.57 -2.23 1.49
N LEU A 86 -3.43 -2.34 2.17
CA LEU A 86 -2.66 -3.59 2.27
C LEU A 86 -3.47 -4.72 2.91
N HIS A 87 -4.26 -4.39 3.93
CA HIS A 87 -5.17 -5.34 4.56
C HIS A 87 -6.22 -5.86 3.58
N GLU A 88 -6.88 -4.99 2.82
CA GLU A 88 -7.90 -5.39 1.85
C GLU A 88 -7.30 -6.15 0.65
N ILE A 89 -6.10 -5.77 0.18
CA ILE A 89 -5.38 -6.53 -0.86
C ILE A 89 -5.06 -7.95 -0.35
N SER A 90 -4.49 -8.07 0.84
CA SER A 90 -4.19 -9.35 1.47
C SER A 90 -5.44 -10.22 1.61
N ARG A 91 -6.55 -9.63 2.05
CA ARG A 91 -7.85 -10.31 2.14
C ARG A 91 -8.37 -10.74 0.76
N GLY A 92 -8.17 -9.92 -0.26
CA GLY A 92 -8.50 -10.23 -1.66
C GLY A 92 -7.73 -11.43 -2.19
N ILE A 93 -6.41 -11.45 -1.98
CA ILE A 93 -5.51 -12.56 -2.36
C ILE A 93 -5.96 -13.86 -1.68
N ALA A 94 -6.18 -13.84 -0.36
CA ALA A 94 -6.62 -15.02 0.39
C ALA A 94 -7.96 -15.59 -0.13
N ARG A 95 -8.91 -14.72 -0.50
CA ARG A 95 -10.19 -15.14 -1.10
C ARG A 95 -9.99 -15.78 -2.47
N ILE A 96 -9.06 -15.29 -3.27
CA ILE A 96 -8.76 -15.84 -4.61
C ILE A 96 -8.07 -17.20 -4.45
N GLN A 97 -7.10 -17.32 -3.55
CA GLN A 97 -6.40 -18.58 -3.26
C GLN A 97 -7.39 -19.68 -2.86
N ARG A 98 -8.35 -19.37 -1.98
CA ARG A 98 -9.42 -20.31 -1.63
C ARG A 98 -10.24 -20.76 -2.85
N LYS A 99 -10.58 -19.85 -3.78
CA LYS A 99 -11.29 -20.21 -5.01
C LYS A 99 -10.47 -21.09 -5.94
N ILE A 100 -9.15 -20.93 -5.95
CA ILE A 100 -8.24 -21.81 -6.69
C ILE A 100 -8.26 -23.22 -6.09
N GLU A 101 -8.18 -23.33 -4.76
CA GLU A 101 -8.27 -24.61 -4.04
C GLU A 101 -9.61 -25.33 -4.28
N GLU A 102 -10.71 -24.60 -4.36
CA GLU A 102 -12.04 -25.15 -4.67
C GLU A 102 -12.17 -25.67 -6.12
N LEU A 103 -11.26 -25.26 -7.02
CA LEU A 103 -11.22 -25.69 -8.42
C LEU A 103 -10.20 -26.82 -8.70
N SER A 104 -9.31 -27.11 -7.74
CA SER A 104 -8.39 -28.25 -7.77
C SER A 104 -9.10 -29.59 -7.59
#